data_AF-A0A9E5N2U5-F1
#
_entry.id   AF-A0A9E5N2U5-F1
#
_cell.length_a   1.000
_cell.length_b   1.000
_cell.length_c   1.000
_cell.angle_alpha   90.00
_cell.angle_beta   90.00
_cell.angle_gamma   90.00
#
_symmetry.space_group_name_H-M   'P 1'
#
loop_
_entity.id
_entity.type
_entity.pdbx_description
1 polymer ?
#
loop_
_entity_poly.entity_id
_entity_poly.type
_entity_poly.pdbx_seq_one_letter_code
_entity_poly.pdbx_strand_id
1 'polypeptide(L)'
;MKFFMTTLFILCHGICLAQDLPGGQKNSTSLTAEQAAELVLKANKSNQSLNLDRLTSIDREVAHELARLKGFSLSLKGLTSI
;
A
#
# COMPACT_ATOMS: atom_id res chain seq x y z
N MET A 1 13.81 -19.35 -10.40
CA MET A 1 12.63 -19.10 -11.25
C MET A 1 12.27 -17.63 -11.12
N LYS A 2 12.02 -17.00 -12.27
CA LYS A 2 12.07 -15.56 -12.53
C LYS A 2 11.19 -14.69 -11.61
N PHE A 3 11.72 -13.51 -11.31
CA PHE A 3 11.04 -12.28 -10.88
C PHE A 3 9.83 -11.95 -11.81
N PHE A 4 8.93 -11.05 -11.36
CA PHE A 4 7.83 -10.37 -12.12
C PHE A 4 6.35 -10.79 -11.92
N MET A 5 5.85 -11.02 -10.69
CA MET A 5 4.39 -11.28 -10.49
C MET A 5 3.70 -10.43 -9.41
N THR A 6 4.21 -9.24 -9.08
CA THR A 6 3.45 -8.26 -8.27
C THR A 6 2.84 -7.13 -9.10
N THR A 7 3.07 -7.11 -10.41
CA THR A 7 2.37 -6.23 -11.36
C THR A 7 1.09 -6.85 -11.94
N LEU A 8 0.67 -8.03 -11.47
CA LEU A 8 -0.52 -8.75 -11.96
C LEU A 8 -1.70 -8.74 -10.97
N PHE A 9 -1.99 -7.59 -10.34
CA PHE A 9 -3.35 -7.33 -9.86
C PHE A 9 -4.10 -6.38 -10.80
N ILE A 10 -3.72 -6.41 -12.08
CA ILE A 10 -4.59 -6.08 -13.19
C ILE A 10 -5.35 -7.39 -13.48
N LEU A 11 -6.68 -7.31 -13.43
CA LEU A 11 -7.68 -8.38 -13.69
C LEU A 11 -8.18 -9.10 -12.42
N CYS A 12 -9.47 -8.91 -12.13
CA CYS A 12 -10.26 -9.38 -10.97
C CYS A 12 -10.12 -8.46 -9.75
N HIS A 13 -10.97 -7.45 -9.54
CA HIS A 13 -12.40 -7.63 -9.26
C HIS A 13 -13.24 -6.61 -10.05
N GLY A 14 -13.79 -7.05 -11.18
CA GLY A 14 -15.04 -6.49 -11.65
C GLY A 14 -16.16 -6.98 -10.72
N ILE A 15 -16.97 -6.02 -10.25
CA ILE A 15 -18.34 -6.13 -9.72
C ILE A 15 -18.49 -6.24 -8.19
N CYS A 16 -19.23 -5.22 -7.68
CA CYS A 16 -19.92 -5.04 -6.39
C CYS A 16 -19.08 -4.55 -5.19
N LEU A 17 -19.38 -3.43 -4.51
CA LEU A 17 -20.48 -2.45 -4.62
C LEU A 17 -20.11 -1.18 -3.83
N ALA A 18 -20.32 -0.03 -4.46
CA ALA A 18 -20.52 1.33 -3.92
C ALA A 18 -19.50 1.93 -2.92
N GLN A 19 -18.78 2.98 -3.37
CA GLN A 19 -18.80 4.31 -2.73
C GLN A 19 -18.13 5.37 -3.65
N ASP A 20 -18.76 6.53 -3.68
CA ASP A 20 -18.66 7.73 -4.52
C ASP A 20 -17.26 8.36 -4.78
N LEU A 21 -17.10 8.84 -6.04
CA LEU A 21 -16.44 10.07 -6.58
C LEU A 21 -15.11 10.64 -5.98
N PRO A 22 -14.40 11.58 -6.66
CA PRO A 22 -14.07 11.72 -8.08
C PRO A 22 -12.56 12.00 -8.31
N GLY A 23 -12.10 11.84 -9.55
CA GLY A 23 -11.09 12.73 -10.12
C GLY A 23 -9.62 12.37 -9.90
N GLY A 24 -8.87 12.38 -11.00
CA GLY A 24 -7.42 12.40 -11.00
C GLY A 24 -6.82 11.07 -11.43
N GLN A 25 -6.41 11.00 -12.69
CA GLN A 25 -5.45 9.99 -13.15
C GLN A 25 -4.28 9.95 -12.17
N LYS A 26 -4.19 8.90 -11.35
CA LYS A 26 -3.08 8.70 -10.41
C LYS A 26 -1.88 8.16 -11.19
N ASN A 27 -1.21 9.08 -11.87
CA ASN A 27 0.05 8.88 -12.58
C ASN A 27 1.25 9.18 -11.66
N SER A 28 1.23 8.68 -10.42
CA SER A 28 2.38 8.72 -9.50
C SER A 28 2.13 7.69 -8.41
N THR A 29 3.16 6.92 -8.06
CA THR A 29 3.18 5.82 -7.10
C THR A 29 2.82 6.25 -5.66
N SER A 30 1.60 6.72 -5.42
CA SER A 30 1.10 7.09 -4.10
C SER A 30 0.16 5.99 -3.59
N LEU A 31 0.51 5.43 -2.43
CA LEU A 31 -0.26 4.43 -1.71
C LEU A 31 -1.55 5.08 -1.17
N THR A 32 -2.71 4.45 -1.30
CA THR A 32 -3.92 4.91 -0.60
C THR A 32 -4.01 4.30 0.81
N ALA A 33 -4.86 4.86 1.68
CA ALA A 33 -5.08 4.34 3.03
C ALA A 33 -5.62 2.90 2.98
N GLU A 34 -6.50 2.57 2.04
CA GLU A 34 -7.04 1.21 1.86
C GLU A 34 -5.95 0.22 1.45
N GLN A 35 -5.07 0.63 0.53
CA GLN A 35 -3.93 -0.18 0.11
C GLN A 35 -2.94 -0.41 1.27
N ALA A 36 -2.70 0.61 2.09
CA ALA A 36 -1.88 0.50 3.29
C ALA A 36 -2.48 -0.48 4.30
N ALA A 37 -3.79 -0.39 4.55
CA ALA A 37 -4.51 -1.29 5.45
C ALA A 37 -4.43 -2.75 4.96
N GLU A 38 -4.62 -3.00 3.67
CA GLU A 38 -4.50 -4.34 3.09
C GLU A 38 -3.07 -4.90 3.22
N LEU A 39 -2.05 -4.08 2.94
CA LEU A 39 -0.65 -4.46 3.10
C LEU A 39 -0.32 -4.84 4.54
N VAL A 40 -0.77 -4.04 5.50
CA VAL A 40 -0.60 -4.30 6.93
C VAL A 40 -1.32 -5.58 7.35
N LEU A 41 -2.56 -5.79 6.90
CA LEU A 41 -3.31 -7.02 7.16
C LEU A 41 -2.57 -8.26 6.64
N LYS A 42 -2.06 -8.20 5.41
CA LYS A 42 -1.32 -9.30 4.79
C LYS A 42 0.00 -9.55 5.52
N ALA A 43 0.77 -8.50 5.80
CA ALA A 43 2.04 -8.58 6.50
C ALA A 43 1.88 -9.17 7.92
N ASN A 44 0.83 -8.76 8.64
CA ASN A 44 0.50 -9.33 9.94
C ASN A 44 0.10 -10.81 9.85
N LYS A 45 -0.59 -11.23 8.79
CA LYS A 45 -0.96 -12.64 8.58
C LYS A 45 0.24 -13.52 8.22
N SER A 46 1.15 -13.00 7.39
CA SER A 46 2.31 -13.74 6.90
C SER A 46 3.56 -13.56 7.76
N ASN A 47 3.48 -12.76 8.82
CA ASN A 47 4.60 -12.38 9.67
C ASN A 47 5.76 -11.77 8.88
N GLN A 48 5.44 -10.90 7.91
CA GLN A 48 6.40 -10.32 6.98
C GLN A 48 6.70 -8.86 7.29
N SER A 49 7.94 -8.45 7.01
CA SER A 49 8.34 -7.04 7.05
C SER A 49 7.89 -6.32 5.77
N LEU A 50 7.52 -5.05 5.91
CA LEU A 50 7.12 -4.20 4.78
C LEU A 50 8.30 -3.29 4.39
N ASN A 51 8.70 -3.34 3.12
CA ASN A 51 9.65 -2.39 2.55
C ASN A 51 8.90 -1.46 1.58
N LEU A 52 8.83 -0.18 1.94
CA LEU A 52 8.23 0.90 1.19
C LEU A 52 9.26 1.99 0.87
N ASP A 53 10.54 1.64 0.76
CA ASP A 53 11.66 2.57 0.54
C ASP A 53 11.61 3.30 -0.83
N ARG A 54 10.67 2.90 -1.69
CA ARG A 54 10.43 3.57 -2.98
C ARG A 54 9.46 4.74 -2.87
N LEU A 55 8.79 4.91 -1.73
CA LEU A 55 7.89 6.04 -1.50
C LEU A 55 8.71 7.25 -1.07
N THR A 56 8.53 8.37 -1.78
CA THR A 56 9.14 9.65 -1.43
C THR A 56 8.23 10.53 -0.57
N SER A 57 6.92 10.24 -0.57
CA SER A 57 5.91 10.89 0.25
C SER A 57 4.82 9.90 0.67
N ILE A 58 4.23 10.12 1.84
CA ILE A 58 3.03 9.42 2.31
C ILE A 58 2.05 10.44 2.89
N ASP A 59 0.76 10.13 2.80
CA ASP A 59 -0.27 10.95 3.45
C ASP A 59 -0.46 10.53 4.91
N ARG A 60 -1.01 11.43 5.74
CA ARG A 60 -1.31 11.15 7.15
C ARG A 60 -2.15 9.88 7.36
N GLU A 61 -3.16 9.66 6.53
CA GLU A 61 -4.04 8.48 6.62
C GLU A 61 -3.28 7.19 6.32
N VAL A 62 -2.39 7.22 5.32
CA VAL A 62 -1.50 6.11 5.00
C VAL A 62 -0.55 5.82 6.16
N ALA A 63 0.06 6.85 6.74
CA ALA A 63 0.93 6.71 7.91
C ALA A 63 0.18 6.07 9.10
N HIS A 64 -1.08 6.47 9.31
CA HIS A 64 -1.94 5.92 10.35
C HIS A 64 -2.19 4.42 10.17
N GLU A 65 -2.51 3.99 8.94
CA GLU A 65 -2.73 2.57 8.66
C GLU A 65 -1.45 1.75 8.78
N LEU A 66 -0.33 2.25 8.23
CA LEU A 66 0.98 1.59 8.35
C LEU A 66 1.43 1.41 9.80
N ALA A 67 1.07 2.34 10.70
CA ALA A 67 1.37 2.23 12.13
C ALA A 67 0.67 1.06 12.83
N ARG A 68 -0.33 0.42 12.20
CA ARG A 68 -1.02 -0.76 12.72
C ARG A 68 -0.27 -2.08 12.46
N LEU A 69 0.90 -2.03 11.80
CA LEU A 69 1.77 -3.19 11.61
C LEU A 69 2.23 -3.73 12.98
N LYS A 70 2.03 -5.03 13.23
CA LYS A 70 2.30 -5.65 14.52
C LYS A 70 3.60 -6.45 14.47
N GLY A 71 4.57 -6.12 15.31
CA GLY A 71 5.72 -7.00 15.62
C GLY A 71 6.72 -7.25 14.48
N PHE A 72 6.55 -6.62 13.31
CA PHE A 72 7.44 -6.72 12.15
C PHE A 72 8.05 -5.36 11.78
N SER A 73 9.12 -5.40 10.99
CA SER A 73 9.81 -4.20 10.57
C SER A 73 9.09 -3.51 9.41
N LEU A 74 8.98 -2.19 9.50
CA LEU A 74 8.51 -1.31 8.43
C LEU A 74 9.70 -0.42 8.01
N SER A 75 10.09 -0.51 6.74
CA SER A 75 11.13 0.34 6.14
C SER A 75 10.49 1.38 5.23
N LEU A 76 10.76 2.65 5.51
CA LEU A 76 10.28 3.82 4.77
C LEU A 76 11.46 4.74 4.37
N LYS A 77 12.61 4.14 4.05
CA LYS A 77 13.81 4.90 3.69
C LYS A 77 13.55 5.67 2.41
N GLY A 78 13.85 6.97 2.39
CA GLY A 78 13.61 7.81 1.21
C GLY A 78 12.34 8.66 1.29
N LEU A 79 11.55 8.55 2.37
CA LEU A 79 10.52 9.54 2.65
C LEU A 79 11.14 10.92 2.87
N THR A 80 10.66 11.87 2.10
CA THR A 80 11.03 13.29 2.17
C THR A 80 9.87 14.17 2.63
N SER A 81 8.63 13.65 2.61
CA SER A 81 7.42 14.38 2.97
C SER A 81 6.37 13.47 3.63
N ILE A 82 5.59 14.03 4.55
CA ILE A 82 4.47 13.41 5.29
C ILE A 82 3.27 14.37 5.32
#